data_AF-A0A917FEX6-F1
#
_entry.id   AF-A0A917FEX6-F1
#
_cell.length_a   1.000
_cell.length_b   1.000
_cell.length_c   1.000
_cell.angle_alpha   90.00
_cell.angle_beta   90.00
_cell.angle_gamma   90.00
#
_symmetry.space_group_name_H-M   'P 1'
#
loop_
_entity.id
_entity.type
_entity.pdbx_description
1 polymer ?
#
loop_
_entity_poly.entity_id
_entity_poly.type
_entity_poly.pdbx_seq_one_letter_code
_entity_poly.pdbx_strand_id
1 'polypeptide(L)'
;MQIGMKIYFDKTTGNVILNTGEYVGRGYVETTEDQDFASYKELAQRIRETVGVVKLQYGQYSREFAQCDSYRVNPDNSTLEFTYPGPQVDPMRERVEALEAQNEQLAADLKDTQVALTDNYEELQAAKQEAADAQLALAELYELVIAGQAGQQPEAPTEPEQPAEGGDENNG
;
A
#
# COMPACT_ATOMS: atom_id res chain seq x y z
N MET A 1 -9.23 1.72 40.72
CA MET A 1 -10.37 2.16 39.93
C MET A 1 -9.96 3.40 39.18
N GLN A 2 -10.41 3.54 37.94
CA GLN A 2 -10.22 4.72 37.11
C GLN A 2 -11.61 5.32 36.89
N ILE A 3 -11.78 6.59 37.25
CA ILE A 3 -13.04 7.32 37.08
C ILE A 3 -12.73 8.48 36.16
N GLY A 4 -13.42 8.51 35.02
CA GLY A 4 -13.32 9.61 34.07
C GLY A 4 -14.06 10.84 34.57
N MET A 5 -13.84 11.97 33.89
CA MET A 5 -14.39 13.25 34.31
C MET A 5 -15.85 13.43 33.90
N LYS A 6 -16.57 14.26 34.65
CA LYS A 6 -17.86 14.79 34.27
C LYS A 6 -17.73 16.27 33.99
N ILE A 7 -18.29 16.68 32.86
CA ILE A 7 -18.33 18.08 32.43
C ILE A 7 -19.78 18.52 32.48
N TYR A 8 -20.07 19.37 33.46
CA TYR A 8 -21.35 20.04 33.58
C TYR A 8 -21.33 21.32 32.76
N PHE A 9 -22.34 21.50 31.93
CA PHE A 9 -22.42 22.63 31.02
C PHE A 9 -23.83 23.20 30.96
N ASP A 10 -23.95 24.46 30.56
CA ASP A 10 -25.24 25.11 30.33
C ASP A 10 -25.83 24.62 29.00
N LYS A 11 -27.01 24.00 29.03
CA LYS A 11 -27.64 23.42 27.82
C LYS A 11 -27.98 24.45 26.75
N THR A 12 -28.11 25.72 27.11
CA THR A 12 -28.48 26.78 26.16
C THR A 12 -27.25 27.34 25.47
N THR A 13 -26.17 27.54 26.23
CA THR A 13 -24.98 28.23 25.74
C THR A 13 -23.80 27.32 25.42
N GLY A 14 -23.81 26.08 25.92
CA GLY A 14 -22.68 25.15 25.79
C GLY A 14 -21.50 25.46 26.71
N ASN A 15 -21.61 26.50 27.53
CA ASN A 15 -20.55 26.93 28.44
C ASN A 15 -20.34 25.93 29.56
N VAL A 16 -19.08 25.56 29.80
CA VAL A 16 -18.69 24.67 30.89
C VAL A 16 -18.89 25.40 32.22
N ILE A 17 -19.65 24.78 33.12
CA ILE A 17 -19.94 25.27 34.46
C ILE A 17 -18.96 24.66 35.46
N LEU A 18 -18.75 23.34 35.36
CA LEU A 18 -17.87 22.59 36.25
C LEU A 18 -17.24 21.42 35.50
N ASN A 19 -15.95 21.21 35.73
CA ASN A 19 -15.24 19.99 35.37
C ASN A 19 -14.78 19.30 36.67
N THR A 20 -15.23 18.07 36.90
CA THR A 20 -14.86 17.32 38.12
C THR A 20 -13.43 16.79 38.10
N GLY A 21 -12.78 16.78 36.93
CA GLY A 21 -11.48 16.14 36.73
C GLY A 21 -11.56 14.61 36.77
N GLU A 22 -10.41 13.97 36.56
CA GLU A 22 -10.27 12.51 36.60
C GLU A 22 -9.71 12.05 37.95
N TYR A 23 -10.10 10.85 38.38
CA TYR A 23 -9.64 10.26 39.63
C TYR A 23 -9.10 8.84 39.41
N VAL A 24 -7.99 8.54 40.09
CA VAL A 24 -7.37 7.21 40.06
C VAL A 24 -7.03 6.74 41.48
N GLY A 25 -7.48 5.54 41.86
CA GLY A 25 -7.18 4.96 43.17
C GLY A 25 -8.18 3.90 43.62
N ARG A 26 -7.97 3.31 44.81
CA ARG A 26 -8.91 2.36 45.43
C ARG A 26 -9.96 3.03 46.34
N GLY A 27 -9.72 4.27 46.76
CA GLY A 27 -10.61 5.02 47.67
C GLY A 27 -11.61 5.94 46.97
N TYR A 28 -11.56 6.04 45.63
CA TYR A 28 -12.47 6.87 44.86
C TYR A 28 -13.67 6.07 44.38
N VAL A 29 -14.85 6.67 44.49
CA VAL A 29 -16.13 6.11 44.04
C VAL A 29 -16.77 7.13 43.10
N GLU A 30 -17.40 6.65 42.04
CA GLU A 30 -18.13 7.53 41.12
C GLU A 30 -19.31 8.18 41.86
N THR A 31 -19.34 9.51 41.86
CA THR A 31 -20.44 10.27 42.45
C THR A 31 -21.66 10.22 41.53
N THR A 32 -22.86 10.42 42.07
CA THR A 32 -24.05 10.68 41.24
C THR A 32 -24.17 12.16 40.92
N GLU A 33 -24.97 12.50 39.91
CA GLU A 33 -25.25 13.91 39.60
C GLU A 33 -25.90 14.62 40.79
N ASP A 34 -26.82 13.98 41.51
CA ASP A 34 -27.43 14.54 42.72
C ASP A 34 -26.39 14.88 43.81
N GLN A 35 -25.41 14.00 44.00
CA GLN A 35 -24.30 14.25 44.93
C GLN A 35 -23.44 15.42 44.47
N ASP A 36 -23.16 15.53 43.17
CA ASP A 36 -22.39 16.64 42.61
C ASP A 36 -23.14 17.97 42.77
N PHE A 37 -24.44 18.03 42.46
CA PHE A 37 -25.26 19.23 42.64
C PHE A 37 -25.35 19.69 44.10
N ALA A 38 -25.32 18.76 45.06
CA ALA A 38 -25.28 19.07 46.47
C ALA A 38 -23.89 19.52 46.97
N SER A 39 -22.82 19.06 46.30
CA SER A 39 -21.44 19.28 46.74
C SER A 39 -20.80 20.53 46.14
N TYR A 40 -21.12 20.87 44.88
CA TYR A 40 -20.48 21.96 44.15
C TYR A 40 -21.33 23.23 44.12
N LYS A 41 -20.74 24.33 44.58
CA LYS A 41 -21.41 25.63 44.65
C LYS A 41 -21.77 26.18 43.27
N GLU A 42 -20.98 25.89 42.23
CA GLU A 42 -21.28 26.31 40.86
C GLU A 42 -22.57 25.67 40.34
N LEU A 43 -22.81 24.40 40.69
CA LEU A 43 -24.01 23.67 40.30
C LEU A 43 -25.22 24.05 41.16
N ALA A 44 -25.04 24.27 42.46
CA ALA A 44 -26.11 24.66 43.37
C ALA A 44 -26.77 26.01 43.02
N GLN A 45 -26.06 26.88 42.29
CA GLN A 45 -26.58 28.17 41.81
C GLN A 45 -27.36 28.07 40.49
N ARG A 46 -27.48 26.87 39.91
CA ARG A 46 -28.14 26.64 38.62
C ARG A 46 -29.38 25.77 38.79
N ILE A 47 -30.29 25.89 37.83
CA ILE A 47 -31.47 25.04 37.74
C ILE A 47 -31.02 23.72 37.09
N ARG A 48 -31.30 22.58 37.73
CA ARG A 48 -30.81 21.27 37.27
C ARG A 48 -31.22 20.96 35.83
N GLU A 49 -32.43 21.36 35.45
CA GLU A 49 -33.00 21.15 34.13
C GLU A 49 -32.21 21.91 33.04
N THR A 50 -31.60 23.05 33.37
CA THR A 50 -30.81 23.87 32.43
C THR A 50 -29.37 23.41 32.28
N VAL A 51 -28.93 22.45 33.10
CA VAL A 51 -27.56 21.94 33.11
C VAL A 51 -27.52 20.56 32.47
N GLY A 52 -26.62 20.40 31.50
CA GLY A 52 -26.28 19.13 30.87
C GLY A 52 -25.05 18.53 31.53
N VAL A 53 -24.86 17.22 31.33
CA VAL A 53 -23.67 16.51 31.81
C VAL A 53 -23.12 15.63 30.69
N VAL A 54 -21.83 15.74 30.43
CA VAL A 54 -21.07 14.82 29.58
C VAL A 54 -20.19 14.00 30.49
N LYS A 55 -20.36 12.66 30.46
CA LYS A 55 -19.50 11.72 31.19
C LYS A 55 -18.45 11.17 30.24
N LEU A 56 -17.19 11.44 30.54
CA LEU A 56 -16.06 10.94 29.77
C LEU A 56 -15.45 9.72 30.46
N GLN A 57 -14.85 8.84 29.68
CA GLN A 57 -14.01 7.76 30.20
C GLN A 57 -12.66 8.32 30.67
N TYR A 58 -12.02 7.62 31.59
CA TYR A 58 -10.68 7.98 32.04
C TYR A 58 -9.69 8.03 30.87
N GLY A 59 -8.96 9.13 30.74
CA GLY A 59 -8.01 9.40 29.66
C GLY A 59 -8.65 9.80 28.33
N GLN A 60 -9.99 9.88 28.24
CA GLN A 60 -10.68 10.30 27.03
C GLN A 60 -10.40 11.77 26.77
N TYR A 61 -9.97 12.08 25.55
CA TYR A 61 -9.53 13.42 25.13
C TYR A 61 -8.31 13.99 25.88
N SER A 62 -7.50 13.13 26.52
CA SER A 62 -6.33 13.57 27.30
C SER A 62 -5.32 14.38 26.48
N ARG A 63 -5.15 14.06 25.19
CA ARG A 63 -4.28 14.82 24.28
C ARG A 63 -4.87 16.20 23.98
N GLU A 64 -6.15 16.25 23.68
CA GLU A 64 -6.88 17.46 23.32
C GLU A 64 -6.90 18.45 24.49
N PHE A 65 -7.20 17.99 25.71
CA PHE A 65 -7.11 18.81 26.92
C PHE A 65 -5.71 19.35 27.20
N ALA A 66 -4.66 18.60 26.83
CA ALA A 66 -3.28 19.04 27.02
C ALA A 66 -2.83 20.08 25.97
N GLN A 67 -3.52 20.15 24.82
CA GLN A 67 -3.15 20.98 23.69
C GLN A 67 -4.08 22.19 23.49
N CYS A 68 -5.30 22.15 24.04
CA CYS A 68 -6.29 23.21 23.86
C CYS A 68 -6.04 24.42 24.78
N ASP A 69 -6.42 25.61 24.30
CA ASP A 69 -6.51 26.84 25.10
C ASP A 69 -7.83 26.90 25.88
N SER A 70 -8.92 26.44 25.26
CA SER A 70 -10.24 26.41 25.87
C SER A 70 -11.10 25.34 25.21
N TYR A 71 -12.18 24.95 25.87
CA TYR A 71 -13.14 24.00 25.33
C TYR A 71 -14.55 24.37 25.77
N ARG A 72 -15.54 23.96 24.97
CA ARG A 72 -16.97 24.08 25.27
C ARG A 72 -17.71 22.81 24.87
N VAL A 73 -18.95 22.66 25.33
CA VAL A 73 -19.81 21.57 24.88
C VAL A 73 -20.77 22.11 23.83
N ASN A 74 -20.89 21.44 22.70
CA ASN A 74 -21.88 21.80 21.69
C ASN A 74 -23.29 21.40 22.17
N PRO A 75 -24.25 22.34 22.33
CA PRO A 75 -25.60 22.05 22.80
C PRO A 75 -26.40 21.04 21.97
N ASP A 76 -26.16 20.98 20.66
CA ASP A 76 -26.98 20.21 19.72
C ASP A 76 -26.69 18.71 19.79
N ASN A 77 -25.42 18.35 20.01
CA ASN A 77 -24.95 16.96 19.99
C ASN A 77 -24.23 16.53 21.28
N SER A 78 -24.08 17.43 22.25
CA SER A 78 -23.37 17.18 23.51
C SER A 78 -21.91 16.70 23.34
N THR A 79 -21.25 17.07 22.24
CA THR A 79 -19.83 16.79 22.00
C THR A 79 -18.94 17.93 22.46
N LEU A 80 -17.67 17.64 22.75
CA LEU A 80 -16.68 18.65 23.14
C LEU A 80 -16.06 19.31 21.90
N GLU A 81 -16.07 20.64 21.90
CA GLU A 81 -15.39 21.47 20.92
C GLU A 81 -14.16 22.11 21.58
N PHE A 82 -12.97 21.79 21.07
CA PHE A 82 -11.70 22.28 21.57
C PHE A 82 -11.20 23.44 20.70
N THR A 83 -10.75 24.50 21.36
CA THR A 83 -10.05 25.63 20.74
C THR A 83 -8.56 25.49 21.02
N TYR A 84 -7.73 25.53 19.99
CA TYR A 84 -6.27 25.36 20.11
C TYR A 84 -5.53 26.69 19.87
N PRO A 85 -4.39 26.94 20.53
CA PRO A 85 -3.56 28.10 20.29
C PRO A 85 -2.92 28.07 18.90
N GLY A 86 -2.99 29.19 18.17
CA GLY A 86 -2.30 29.39 16.90
C GLY A 86 -3.15 29.11 15.65
N PRO A 87 -2.59 29.33 14.45
CA PRO A 87 -3.27 28.98 13.21
C PRO A 87 -3.55 27.48 13.22
N GLN A 88 -4.82 27.11 13.07
CA GLN A 88 -5.22 25.70 12.93
C GLN A 88 -4.60 25.15 11.65
N VAL A 89 -3.44 24.51 11.79
CA VAL A 89 -2.87 23.70 10.72
C VAL A 89 -3.72 22.44 10.71
N ASP A 90 -4.60 22.31 9.73
CA ASP A 90 -5.37 21.09 9.56
C ASP A 90 -4.39 19.97 9.17
N PRO A 91 -4.08 19.01 10.07
CA PRO A 91 -3.11 17.96 9.79
C PRO A 91 -3.61 17.04 8.66
N MET A 92 -4.91 17.05 8.37
CA MET A 92 -5.48 16.33 7.23
C MET A 92 -5.10 17.00 5.91
N ARG A 93 -5.00 18.33 5.88
CA ARG A 93 -4.62 19.09 4.68
C ARG A 93 -3.17 18.82 4.26
N GLU A 94 -2.23 18.85 5.21
CA GLU A 94 -0.81 18.53 4.92
C GLU A 94 -0.67 17.09 4.41
N ARG A 95 -1.44 16.15 4.98
CA ARG A 95 -1.44 14.76 4.52
C ARG A 95 -2.05 14.58 3.13
N VAL A 96 -3.08 15.36 2.79
CA VAL A 96 -3.67 15.35 1.44
C VAL A 96 -2.65 15.90 0.43
N GLU A 97 -2.02 17.03 0.72
CA GLU A 97 -1.00 17.63 -0.15
C GLU A 97 0.19 16.66 -0.38
N ALA A 98 0.64 15.98 0.68
CA ALA A 98 1.70 14.96 0.56
C ALA A 98 1.27 13.74 -0.28
N LEU A 99 0.02 13.28 -0.14
CA LEU A 99 -0.52 12.17 -0.93
C LEU A 99 -0.70 12.56 -2.40
N GLU A 100 -1.13 13.79 -2.69
CA GLU A 100 -1.24 14.30 -4.04
C GLU A 100 0.12 14.36 -4.74
N ALA A 101 1.14 14.88 -4.06
CA ALA A 101 2.52 14.89 -4.57
C ALA A 101 3.05 13.47 -4.83
N GLN A 102 2.78 12.52 -3.92
CA GLN A 102 3.18 11.13 -4.11
C GLN A 102 2.46 10.48 -5.31
N ASN A 103 1.18 10.77 -5.51
CA ASN A 103 0.42 10.25 -6.65
C ASN A 103 0.93 10.80 -7.98
N GLU A 104 1.29 12.09 -8.04
CA GLU A 104 1.87 12.70 -9.23
C GLU A 104 3.23 12.06 -9.58
N GLN A 105 4.09 11.84 -8.59
CA GLN A 105 5.35 11.15 -8.79
C GLN A 105 5.15 9.71 -9.30
N LEU A 106 4.23 8.97 -8.68
CA LEU A 106 3.96 7.59 -9.08
C LEU A 106 3.40 7.52 -10.52
N ALA A 107 2.58 8.49 -10.92
CA ALA A 107 2.06 8.58 -12.28
C ALA A 107 3.18 8.85 -13.30
N ALA A 108 4.17 9.67 -12.96
CA ALA A 108 5.35 9.91 -13.78
C ALA A 108 6.19 8.63 -13.93
N ASP A 109 6.53 7.98 -12.81
CA ASP A 109 7.34 6.75 -12.80
C ASP A 109 6.68 5.61 -13.60
N LEU A 110 5.35 5.49 -13.51
CA LEU A 110 4.57 4.51 -14.29
C LEU A 110 4.65 4.78 -15.79
N LYS A 111 4.59 6.06 -16.19
CA LYS A 111 4.70 6.45 -17.60
C LYS A 111 6.08 6.14 -18.14
N ASP A 112 7.14 6.48 -17.40
CA ASP A 112 8.51 6.21 -17.80
C ASP A 112 8.78 4.72 -17.92
N THR A 113 8.25 3.92 -16.99
CA THR A 113 8.33 2.46 -17.03
C THR A 113 7.60 1.88 -18.26
N GLN A 114 6.42 2.42 -18.63
CA GLN A 114 5.70 1.98 -19.83
C GLN A 114 6.47 2.29 -21.12
N VAL A 115 7.12 3.46 -21.19
CA VAL A 115 7.98 3.83 -22.34
C VAL A 115 9.13 2.84 -22.44
N ALA A 116 9.87 2.62 -21.34
CA ALA A 116 10.98 1.68 -21.33
C ALA A 116 10.56 0.23 -21.67
N LEU A 117 9.37 -0.21 -21.22
CA LEU A 117 8.82 -1.51 -21.59
C LEU A 117 8.50 -1.60 -23.09
N THR A 118 7.99 -0.52 -23.67
CA THR A 118 7.66 -0.45 -25.09
C THR A 118 8.94 -0.55 -25.93
N ASP A 119 9.96 0.24 -25.59
CA ASP A 119 11.25 0.24 -26.29
C ASP A 119 11.91 -1.16 -26.24
N ASN A 120 11.95 -1.78 -25.06
CA ASN A 120 12.47 -3.15 -24.91
C ASN A 120 11.68 -4.19 -25.71
N TYR A 121 10.36 -4.01 -25.84
CA TYR A 121 9.53 -4.91 -26.64
C TYR A 121 9.84 -4.80 -28.13
N GLU A 122 10.04 -3.58 -28.63
CA GLU A 122 10.43 -3.34 -30.03
C GLU A 122 11.81 -3.95 -30.35
N GLU A 123 12.80 -3.74 -29.48
CA GLU A 123 14.12 -4.36 -29.62
C GLU A 123 14.06 -5.89 -29.64
N LEU A 124 13.25 -6.48 -28.75
CA LEU A 124 13.05 -7.93 -28.71
C LEU A 124 12.43 -8.47 -30.01
N GLN A 125 11.49 -7.74 -30.60
CA GLN A 125 10.89 -8.13 -31.87
C GLN A 125 11.90 -8.07 -33.02
N ALA A 126 12.72 -7.01 -33.07
CA ALA A 126 13.79 -6.89 -34.07
C ALA A 126 14.80 -8.04 -33.95
N ALA A 127 15.25 -8.36 -32.73
CA ALA A 127 16.18 -9.46 -32.49
C ALA A 127 15.59 -10.83 -32.87
N LYS A 128 14.29 -11.05 -32.65
CA LYS A 128 13.60 -12.28 -33.07
C LYS A 128 13.53 -12.40 -34.59
N GLN A 129 13.27 -11.29 -35.29
CA GLN A 129 13.23 -11.30 -36.75
C GLN A 129 14.62 -11.60 -37.34
N GLU A 130 15.67 -10.94 -36.84
CA GLU A 130 17.05 -11.18 -37.27
C GLU A 130 17.48 -12.64 -37.01
N ALA A 131 17.10 -13.20 -35.86
CA ALA A 131 17.35 -14.60 -35.55
C ALA A 131 16.63 -15.56 -36.51
N ALA A 132 15.39 -15.24 -36.91
CA ALA A 132 14.64 -16.03 -37.87
C ALA A 132 15.28 -15.97 -39.28
N ASP A 133 15.69 -14.78 -39.71
CA ASP A 133 16.35 -14.57 -40.99
C ASP A 133 17.70 -15.31 -41.05
N ALA A 134 18.47 -15.27 -39.95
CA ALA A 134 19.72 -16.03 -39.83
C ALA A 134 19.51 -17.55 -39.87
N GLN A 135 18.43 -18.06 -39.25
CA GLN A 135 18.06 -19.47 -39.32
C GLN A 135 17.69 -19.89 -40.75
N LEU A 136 16.99 -19.03 -41.50
CA LEU A 136 16.65 -19.28 -42.90
C LEU A 136 17.91 -19.35 -43.76
N ALA A 137 18.82 -18.38 -43.63
CA ALA A 137 20.08 -18.37 -44.36
C ALA A 137 20.95 -19.62 -44.06
N LEU A 138 20.96 -20.07 -42.79
CA LEU A 138 21.66 -21.29 -42.41
C LEU A 138 21.03 -22.54 -43.06
N ALA A 139 19.70 -22.60 -43.14
CA ALA A 139 18.99 -23.69 -43.81
C ALA A 139 19.29 -23.74 -45.30
N GLU A 140 19.28 -22.59 -46.00
CA GLU A 140 19.64 -22.49 -47.42
C GLU A 140 21.08 -22.95 -47.69
N LEU A 141 22.03 -22.58 -46.82
CA LEU A 141 23.41 -23.05 -46.91
C LEU A 141 23.52 -24.57 -46.68
N TYR A 142 22.76 -25.12 -45.74
CA TYR A 142 22.75 -26.56 -45.47
C TYR A 142 22.25 -27.36 -46.68
N GLU A 143 21.19 -26.89 -47.35
CA GLU A 143 20.70 -27.50 -48.59
C GLU A 143 21.75 -27.46 -49.72
N LEU A 144 22.47 -26.35 -49.89
CA LEU A 144 23.55 -26.25 -50.89
C LEU A 144 24.70 -27.22 -50.63
N VAL A 145 25.09 -27.40 -49.37
CA VAL A 145 26.15 -28.36 -49.00
C VAL A 145 25.72 -29.79 -49.30
N ILE A 146 24.48 -30.17 -48.96
CA ILE A 146 23.94 -31.50 -49.28
C ILE A 146 23.89 -31.71 -50.81
N ALA A 147 23.40 -30.73 -51.56
CA ALA A 147 23.33 -30.81 -53.02
C ALA A 147 24.73 -30.94 -53.66
N GLY A 148 25.73 -30.24 -53.13
CA GLY A 148 27.12 -30.33 -53.58
C GLY A 148 27.79 -31.67 -53.26
N GLN A 149 27.44 -32.30 -52.14
CA GLN A 149 27.94 -33.62 -51.75
C GLN A 149 27.32 -34.76 -52.57
N ALA A 150 26.06 -34.64 -52.99
CA ALA A 150 25.42 -35.60 -53.88
C ALA A 150 26.09 -35.69 -55.27
N GLY A 151 26.73 -34.62 -55.74
CA GLY A 151 27.52 -34.60 -56.98
C GLY A 151 28.93 -35.19 -56.86
N GLN A 152 29.37 -35.57 -55.65
CA GLN A 152 30.69 -36.14 -55.37
C GLN A 152 30.63 -37.61 -54.91
N GLN A 153 29.55 -38.33 -55.24
CA GLN A 153 29.52 -39.77 -55.00
C GLN A 153 30.64 -40.42 -55.83
N PRO A 154 31.64 -41.07 -55.20
CA PRO A 154 32.72 -41.69 -55.96
C PRO A 154 32.12 -42.78 -56.85
N GLU A 155 32.44 -42.76 -58.15
CA GLU A 155 32.12 -43.88 -59.03
C GLU A 155 32.65 -45.16 -58.37
N ALA A 156 31.78 -46.16 -58.24
CA ALA A 156 32.12 -47.43 -57.62
C ALA A 156 33.40 -47.99 -58.27
N PRO A 157 34.37 -48.50 -57.48
CA PRO A 157 35.59 -49.04 -58.05
C PRO A 157 35.22 -50.23 -58.94
N THR A 158 35.59 -50.17 -60.22
CA THR A 158 35.53 -51.31 -61.14
C THR A 158 36.31 -52.48 -60.52
N GLU A 159 35.60 -53.58 -60.33
CA GLU A 159 36.07 -54.83 -59.74
C GLU A 159 37.33 -55.34 -60.48
N PRO A 160 38.41 -55.73 -59.78
CA PRO A 160 39.61 -56.25 -60.43
C PRO A 160 39.35 -57.65 -61.00
N GLU A 161 39.68 -57.85 -62.28
CA GLU A 161 39.71 -59.17 -62.93
C GLU A 161 40.54 -60.16 -62.11
N GLN A 162 39.92 -61.25 -61.68
CA GLN A 162 40.59 -62.34 -60.96
C GLN A 162 41.59 -63.06 -61.88
N PRO A 163 42.81 -63.37 -61.42
CA PRO A 163 43.74 -64.19 -62.19
C PRO A 163 43.25 -65.64 -62.18
N ALA A 164 43.24 -66.26 -63.37
CA ALA A 164 43.00 -67.69 -63.54
C ALA A 164 44.13 -68.49 -62.89
N GLU A 165 43.89 -69.05 -61.70
CA GLU A 165 44.74 -70.13 -61.18
C GLU A 165 44.26 -71.47 -61.73
N GLY A 166 45.20 -72.12 -62.43
CA GLY A 166 45.01 -73.42 -63.05
C GLY A 166 44.96 -74.56 -62.04
N GLY A 167 44.29 -75.63 -62.46
CA GLY A 167 44.40 -76.96 -61.86
C GLY A 167 44.48 -77.96 -63.01
N ASP A 168 45.70 -78.34 -63.35
CA ASP A 168 46.00 -79.45 -64.26
C ASP A 168 46.08 -80.75 -63.45
N GLU A 169 45.72 -81.86 -64.10
CA GLU A 169 45.98 -83.27 -63.74
C GLU A 169 45.13 -83.93 -62.62
N ASN A 170 44.71 -85.21 -62.64
CA ASN A 170 44.71 -86.35 -63.58
C ASN A 170 44.10 -87.58 -62.83
N ASN A 171 43.46 -88.49 -63.58
CA ASN A 171 43.27 -89.95 -63.39
C ASN A 171 42.57 -90.57 -62.16
N GLY A 172 41.65 -91.51 -62.46
CA GLY A 172 41.15 -92.53 -61.54
C GLY A 172 39.76 -93.05 -61.89
#